data_AF-A0A2R4NXC1-F1
#
_entry.id   AF-A0A2R4NXC1-F1
#
_cell.length_a   1.000
_cell.length_b   1.000
_cell.length_c   1.000
_cell.angle_alpha   90.00
_cell.angle_beta   90.00
_cell.angle_gamma   90.00
#
_symmetry.space_group_name_H-M   'P 1'
#
loop_
_entity.id
_entity.type
_entity.pdbx_description
1 polymer ?
#
loop_
_entity_poly.entity_id
_entity_poly.type
_entity_poly.pdbx_seq_one_letter_code
_entity_poly.pdbx_strand_id
1 'polypeptide(L)' 'RFGSSMFKIPKKNALKFLNKGNEELKKQEMDLRKILKDSVMVLSQIEDSPGMKGLNLSPLGSEERKAISDLIGD' A
#
# COMPACT_ATOMS: atom_id res chain seq x y z
N ARG A 1 -8.83 20.50 3.87
CA ARG A 1 -8.93 21.92 3.44
C ARG A 1 -7.54 22.56 3.57
N PHE A 2 -6.80 22.74 2.46
CA PHE A 2 -5.63 23.63 2.45
C PHE A 2 -6.17 25.07 2.45
N GLY A 3 -6.45 25.59 3.64
CA GLY A 3 -7.09 26.89 3.84
C GLY A 3 -6.09 28.03 3.68
N SER A 4 -6.37 28.92 2.72
CA SER A 4 -6.11 30.37 2.64
C SER A 4 -4.80 31.01 3.14
N SER A 5 -3.80 30.26 3.60
CA SER A 5 -2.49 30.77 3.98
C SER A 5 -1.46 30.20 3.03
N MET A 6 -1.18 30.93 1.94
CA MET A 6 0.04 30.72 1.17
C MET A 6 1.21 31.17 2.04
N PHE A 7 1.67 30.30 2.95
CA PHE A 7 2.96 30.49 3.59
C PHE A 7 4.00 30.60 2.47
N LYS A 8 4.57 31.79 2.29
CA LYS A 8 5.67 32.02 1.34
C LYS A 8 6.87 31.23 1.83
N ILE A 9 6.97 29.97 1.45
CA ILE A 9 8.16 29.17 1.68
C ILE A 9 9.28 29.85 0.88
N PRO A 10 10.36 30.33 1.53
CA PRO A 10 11.48 30.92 0.82
C PRO A 10 11.93 29.95 -0.28
N LYS A 11 12.17 30.41 -1.52
CA LYS A 11 12.53 29.53 -2.66
C LYS A 11 13.64 28.54 -2.30
N LYS A 12 14.62 28.96 -1.49
CA LYS A 12 15.72 28.14 -0.96
C LYS A 12 15.29 26.90 -0.14
N ASN A 13 14.11 26.97 0.49
CA ASN A 13 13.57 25.93 1.36
C ASN A 13 12.43 25.13 0.70
N ALA A 14 11.86 25.63 -0.40
CA ALA A 14 10.75 24.98 -1.10
C ALA A 14 11.15 23.60 -1.64
N LEU A 15 12.34 23.47 -2.24
CA LEU A 15 12.83 22.20 -2.74
C LEU A 15 13.03 21.17 -1.62
N LYS A 16 13.59 21.60 -0.48
CA LYS A 16 13.76 20.72 0.69
C LYS A 16 12.43 20.25 1.26
N PHE A 17 11.42 21.14 1.31
CA PHE A 17 10.09 20.79 1.78
C PHE A 17 9.39 19.80 0.84
N LEU A 18 9.46 20.03 -0.47
CA LEU A 18 8.93 19.12 -1.48
C LEU A 18 9.61 17.75 -1.42
N ASN A 19 10.93 17.71 -1.30
CA ASN A 19 11.68 16.46 -1.18
C ASN A 19 11.29 15.67 0.07
N LYS A 20 11.21 16.34 1.24
CA LYS A 20 10.78 15.71 2.49
C LYS A 20 9.35 15.16 2.40
N GLY A 21 8.43 15.92 1.81
CA GLY A 21 7.07 15.46 1.58
C GLY A 21 7.02 14.24 0.66
N ASN A 22 7.84 14.23 -0.40
CA ASN A 22 7.95 13.08 -1.29
C ASN A 22 8.53 11.84 -0.60
N GLU A 23 9.52 12.01 0.27
CA GLU A 23 10.09 10.92 1.08
C GLU A 23 9.05 10.35 2.06
N GLU A 24 8.26 11.21 2.70
CA GLU A 24 7.18 10.78 3.61
C GLU A 24 6.09 10.01 2.86
N LEU A 25 5.69 10.47 1.67
CA LEU A 25 4.73 9.76 0.81
C LEU A 25 5.26 8.38 0.39
N LYS A 26 6.52 8.29 -0.04
CA LYS A 26 7.16 7.01 -0.38
C LYS A 26 7.22 6.05 0.79
N LYS A 27 7.48 6.56 2.00
CA LYS A 27 7.47 5.74 3.21
C LYS A 27 6.07 5.18 3.49
N GLN A 28 5.04 6.03 3.43
CA GLN A 28 3.65 5.59 3.61
C GLN A 28 3.23 4.56 2.55
N GLU A 29 3.63 4.77 1.29
CA GLU A 29 3.40 3.81 0.22
C GLU A 29 4.03 2.44 0.53
N MET A 30 5.29 2.43 0.96
CA MET A 30 5.99 1.20 1.34
C MET A 30 5.34 0.50 2.54
N ASP A 31 4.96 1.25 3.57
CA ASP A 31 4.30 0.71 4.76
C ASP A 31 2.94 0.08 4.39
N LEU A 32 2.16 0.72 3.51
CA LEU A 32 0.90 0.19 3.00
C LEU A 32 1.11 -1.08 2.17
N ARG A 33 2.10 -1.11 1.28
CA ARG A 33 2.46 -2.32 0.51
C ARG A 33 2.83 -3.48 1.41
N LYS A 34 3.55 -3.23 2.50
CA LYS A 34 3.91 -4.24 3.50
C LYS A 34 2.67 -4.81 4.20
N ILE A 35 1.78 -3.95 4.70
CA ILE A 35 0.54 -4.38 5.37
C ILE A 35 -0.31 -5.23 4.43
N LEU A 36 -0.42 -4.83 3.16
CA LEU A 36 -1.14 -5.59 2.14
C LEU A 36 -0.52 -6.97 1.95
N LYS A 37 0.81 -7.04 1.77
CA LYS A 37 1.54 -8.31 1.61
C LYS A 37 1.32 -9.25 2.79
N ASP A 38 1.45 -8.75 4.01
CA ASP A 38 1.25 -9.53 5.22
C ASP A 38 -0.19 -10.08 5.30
N SER A 39 -1.18 -9.26 4.95
CA SER A 39 -2.59 -9.67 4.95
C SER A 39 -2.89 -10.74 3.89
N VAL A 40 -2.36 -10.58 2.68
CA VAL A 40 -2.51 -11.56 1.59
C VAL A 40 -1.83 -12.87 1.92
N MET A 41 -0.64 -12.83 2.54
CA MET A 41 0.06 -14.02 2.99
C MET A 41 -0.76 -14.80 4.03
N VAL A 42 -1.35 -14.10 5.01
CA VAL A 42 -2.23 -14.73 6.01
C VAL A 42 -3.45 -15.37 5.34
N LEU A 43 -4.07 -14.69 4.37
CA LEU A 43 -5.21 -15.26 3.63
C LEU A 43 -4.81 -16.53 2.87
N SER A 44 -3.68 -16.52 2.16
CA SER A 44 -3.15 -17.70 1.46
C SER A 44 -2.91 -18.86 2.43
N GLN A 45 -2.34 -18.60 3.61
CA GLN A 45 -2.11 -19.64 4.63
C GLN A 45 -3.42 -20.25 5.15
N ILE A 46 -4.46 -19.43 5.31
CA ILE A 46 -5.80 -19.89 5.74
C ILE A 46 -6.44 -20.73 4.64
N GLU A 47 -6.36 -20.32 3.37
CA GLU A 47 -6.86 -21.10 2.22
C GLU A 47 -6.14 -22.45 2.09
N ASP A 48 -4.83 -22.48 2.32
CA ASP A 48 -4.02 -23.70 2.23
C ASP A 48 -4.23 -24.68 3.39
N SER A 49 -4.93 -24.25 4.45
CA SER A 49 -5.23 -25.05 5.62
C SER A 49 -6.10 -26.27 5.26
N PRO A 50 -5.79 -27.48 5.79
CA PRO A 50 -6.54 -28.70 5.50
C PRO A 50 -8.05 -28.63 5.80
N GLY A 51 -8.46 -27.77 6.75
CA GLY A 51 -9.87 -27.59 7.12
C GLY A 51 -10.64 -26.59 6.25
N MET A 52 -9.93 -25.79 5.44
CA MET A 52 -10.51 -24.82 4.51
C MET A 52 -10.39 -25.28 3.05
N LYS A 53 -9.48 -26.21 2.75
CA LYS A 53 -9.35 -26.85 1.44
C LYS A 53 -10.67 -27.49 1.01
N GLY A 54 -11.22 -26.99 -0.09
CA GLY A 54 -12.49 -27.45 -0.67
C GLY A 54 -13.72 -26.61 -0.29
N LEU A 55 -13.58 -25.70 0.66
CA LEU A 55 -14.56 -24.62 0.85
C LEU A 55 -14.23 -23.54 -0.19
N ASN A 56 -15.17 -23.21 -1.07
CA ASN A 56 -15.01 -22.14 -2.07
C ASN A 56 -15.07 -20.77 -1.40
N LEU A 57 -14.11 -20.48 -0.52
CA LEU A 57 -14.06 -19.25 0.26
C LEU A 57 -13.58 -18.08 -0.57
N SER A 58 -12.84 -18.35 -1.66
CA SER A 58 -12.28 -17.38 -2.63
C SER A 58 -12.20 -15.94 -2.10
N PRO A 59 -11.49 -15.68 -0.97
CA PRO A 59 -11.42 -14.40 -0.29
C PRO A 59 -10.93 -13.25 -1.17
N LEU A 60 -10.22 -13.56 -2.26
CA LEU A 60 -9.85 -12.63 -3.30
C LEU A 60 -10.38 -13.12 -4.66
N GLY A 61 -10.89 -12.21 -5.46
CA GLY A 61 -11.23 -12.43 -6.86
C GLY A 61 -9.98 -12.57 -7.75
N SER A 62 -10.17 -12.99 -9.00
CA SER A 62 -9.08 -13.08 -9.99
C SER A 62 -8.48 -11.71 -10.31
N GLU A 63 -9.31 -10.68 -10.42
CA GLU A 63 -8.88 -9.30 -10.67
C GLU A 63 -8.09 -8.72 -9.49
N GLU A 64 -8.54 -9.01 -8.26
CA GLU A 64 -7.87 -8.56 -7.03
C GLU A 64 -6.51 -9.23 -6.87
N ARG A 65 -6.42 -10.56 -7.10
CA ARG A 65 -5.14 -11.28 -7.11
C ARG A 65 -4.16 -10.71 -8.15
N LYS A 66 -4.66 -10.40 -9.36
CA LYS A 66 -3.84 -9.80 -10.41
C LYS A 66 -3.33 -8.41 -10.00
N ALA A 67 -4.22 -7.55 -9.52
CA ALA A 67 -3.85 -6.21 -9.06
C ALA A 67 -2.83 -6.24 -7.92
N ILE A 68 -2.97 -7.19 -7.00
CA ILE A 68 -2.02 -7.40 -5.90
C ILE A 68 -0.67 -7.88 -6.42
N SER A 69 -0.63 -8.84 -7.36
CA SER A 69 0.62 -9.33 -7.96
C SER A 69 1.37 -8.21 -8.70
N ASP A 70 0.66 -7.41 -9.50
CA ASP A 70 1.22 -6.25 -10.21
C ASP A 70 1.76 -5.19 -9.23
N LEU A 71 1.15 -5.06 -8.04
CA LEU A 71 1.51 -4.08 -7.03
C LEU A 71 2.58 -4.57 -6.04
N ILE A 72 2.70 -5.88 -5.79
CA ILE A 72 3.73 -6.41 -4.89
C ILE A 72 5.03 -6.66 -5.65
N GLY A 73 4.96 -6.93 -6.96
CA GLY A 73 6.13 -7.21 -7.80
C GLY A 73 6.84 -8.48 -7.36
N ASP A 74 6.37 -9.62 -7.85
CA ASP A 74 7.18 -10.85 -7.88
C ASP A 74 8.17 -10.81 -9.05
#